data_AF-A0A388SNB6-F1
#
_entry.id   AF-A0A388SNB6-F1
#
_cell.length_a   1.000
_cell.length_b   1.000
_cell.length_c   1.000
_cell.angle_alpha   90.00
_cell.angle_beta   90.00
_cell.angle_gamma   90.00
#
_symmetry.space_group_name_H-M   'P 1'
#
loop_
_entity.id
_entity.type
_entity.pdbx_description
1 polymer ?
#
loop_
_entity_poly.entity_id
_entity_poly.type
_entity_poly.pdbx_seq_one_letter_code
_entity_poly.pdbx_strand_id
1 'polypeptide(L)'
;MHISAIQRLRVNTMLLSLGVLVLTLGFNVLLSSSTLDSLAADSILSGYRSCGEHLARSIERGMRFGKPLGAYAGMEDMLAELRHGVRGIHSVEVFDARGARLYALPAPDAKDDAGTSASAVREGAADLEQLSAAGASQGASRSPDSPDSADSKDTTDSPPKPRKTPTGYRVLIPLQHNALAGWVAMEIESAQVDAATRGFLRWSGFLVLGACIVVGLILPGWLGLLTGTAEARTRLHASLGRLLLVIVGGTQLAYSCGALVLFDGFVEQAVRTKAAILAQSVGRDVEYLIHKGVDVTQLKGKEQLLAQLVADNEELRGAALLAPDGTPLAAAGRPSKTQGAQGAPHTPGATDATLSVEEPLDRYWPSRFRQRQEVMRLRLDLDPQVITSRVAKLAIDLGTSLVISFLLLLELAKLLGLIARRSLGAEADAPSAAEGASQRLPQAAQALRVGGFVFFLGYDMGISFIPLLARKLYQPLWGLSEKVVIGLPISAEMISAGVALLISGSFSQRYGWHRAYMLGAVAAAAGLLLGGWPRACPC
;
A
#
# COMPACT_ATOMS: atom_id res chain seq x y z
N MET A 1 5.68 50.87 -14.70
CA MET A 1 4.61 49.88 -14.43
C MET A 1 4.95 48.45 -14.92
N HIS A 2 5.61 48.27 -16.07
CA HIS A 2 5.97 46.94 -16.65
C HIS A 2 6.70 45.95 -15.74
N ILE A 3 7.61 46.41 -14.86
CA ILE A 3 8.38 45.51 -13.96
C ILE A 3 7.46 44.75 -13.01
N SER A 4 6.40 45.40 -12.51
CA SER A 4 5.45 44.79 -11.57
C SER A 4 4.56 43.71 -12.20
N ALA A 5 4.22 43.83 -13.49
CA ALA A 5 3.42 42.85 -14.21
C ALA A 5 4.22 41.58 -14.54
N ILE A 6 5.48 41.75 -14.96
CA ILE A 6 6.41 40.64 -15.21
C ILE A 6 6.69 39.87 -13.91
N GLN A 7 6.92 40.58 -12.80
CA GLN A 7 7.16 39.94 -11.51
C GLN A 7 5.94 39.14 -11.02
N ARG A 8 4.71 39.68 -11.16
CA ARG A 8 3.49 38.93 -10.86
C ARG A 8 3.32 37.68 -11.73
N LEU A 9 3.61 37.77 -13.02
CA LEU A 9 3.54 36.62 -13.91
C LEU A 9 4.54 35.54 -13.51
N ARG A 10 5.78 35.92 -13.15
CA ARG A 10 6.81 34.98 -12.68
C ARG A 10 6.41 34.27 -11.39
N VAL A 11 5.92 35.02 -10.40
CA VAL A 11 5.47 34.47 -9.11
C VAL A 11 4.26 33.56 -9.28
N ASN A 12 3.25 33.96 -10.05
CA ASN A 12 2.07 33.13 -10.31
C ASN A 12 2.44 31.83 -11.03
N THR A 13 3.38 31.91 -11.98
CA THR A 13 3.88 30.73 -12.70
C THR A 13 4.60 29.76 -11.77
N MET A 14 5.47 30.29 -10.90
CA MET A 14 6.17 29.50 -9.91
C MET A 14 5.20 28.85 -8.91
N LEU A 15 4.26 29.61 -8.36
CA LEU A 15 3.29 29.10 -7.37
C LEU A 15 2.39 28.01 -7.94
N LEU A 16 1.85 28.21 -9.15
CA LEU A 16 0.95 27.23 -9.77
C LEU A 16 1.68 25.95 -10.17
N SER A 17 2.89 26.06 -10.73
CA SER A 17 3.69 24.89 -11.10
C SER A 17 4.18 24.12 -9.88
N LEU A 18 4.62 24.81 -8.82
CA LEU A 18 4.99 24.19 -7.55
C LEU A 18 3.77 23.54 -6.88
N GLY A 19 2.60 24.18 -6.94
CA GLY A 19 1.35 23.61 -6.43
C GLY A 19 0.96 22.30 -7.13
N VAL A 20 1.02 22.26 -8.47
CA VAL A 20 0.79 21.03 -9.23
C VAL A 20 1.83 19.97 -8.91
N LEU A 21 3.11 20.35 -8.81
CA LEU A 21 4.20 19.44 -8.47
C LEU A 21 4.00 18.83 -7.08
N VAL A 22 3.71 19.64 -6.06
CA VAL A 22 3.49 19.17 -4.68
C VAL A 22 2.25 18.27 -4.60
N LEU A 23 1.17 18.63 -5.30
CA LEU A 23 -0.05 17.82 -5.32
C LEU A 23 0.20 16.44 -5.94
N THR A 24 0.87 16.40 -7.09
CA THR A 24 1.14 15.16 -7.84
C THR A 24 2.16 14.28 -7.14
N LEU A 25 3.27 14.86 -6.67
CA LEU A 25 4.27 14.15 -5.89
C LEU A 25 3.71 13.67 -4.56
N GLY A 26 2.96 14.52 -3.85
CA GLY A 26 2.35 14.17 -2.57
C GLY A 26 1.36 13.01 -2.70
N PHE A 27 0.56 12.99 -3.77
CA PHE A 27 -0.29 11.86 -4.10
C PHE A 27 0.52 10.58 -4.37
N ASN A 28 1.64 10.68 -5.11
CA ASN A 28 2.54 9.54 -5.33
C ASN A 28 3.14 9.01 -4.02
N VAL A 29 3.62 9.90 -3.14
CA VAL A 29 4.12 9.52 -1.81
C VAL A 29 3.03 8.77 -1.04
N LEU A 30 1.80 9.28 -1.04
CA LEU A 30 0.67 8.67 -0.34
C LEU A 30 0.35 7.28 -0.88
N LEU A 31 0.26 7.11 -2.20
CA LEU A 31 0.03 5.82 -2.84
C LEU A 31 1.13 4.82 -2.52
N SER A 32 2.39 5.22 -2.70
CA SER A 32 3.54 4.35 -2.44
C SER A 32 3.66 3.99 -0.96
N SER A 33 3.42 4.94 -0.05
CA SER A 33 3.47 4.70 1.39
C SER A 33 2.33 3.80 1.85
N SER A 34 1.10 4.01 1.35
CA SER A 34 -0.05 3.15 1.70
C SER A 34 0.14 1.73 1.17
N THR A 35 0.70 1.59 -0.03
CA THR A 35 1.00 0.29 -0.63
C THR A 35 2.13 -0.40 0.13
N LEU A 36 3.17 0.33 0.51
CA LEU A 36 4.26 -0.24 1.30
C LEU A 36 3.78 -0.66 2.70
N ASP A 37 2.95 0.15 3.34
CA ASP A 37 2.43 -0.14 4.68
C ASP A 37 1.60 -1.41 4.70
N SER A 38 0.66 -1.56 3.75
CA SER A 38 -0.13 -2.79 3.63
C SER A 38 0.74 -4.00 3.29
N LEU A 39 1.67 -3.86 2.35
CA LEU A 39 2.55 -4.97 1.95
C LEU A 39 3.51 -5.39 3.06
N ALA A 40 4.10 -4.43 3.78
CA ALA A 40 5.01 -4.70 4.88
C ALA A 40 4.27 -5.30 6.07
N ALA A 41 3.09 -4.75 6.42
CA ALA A 41 2.24 -5.32 7.45
C ALA A 41 1.82 -6.73 7.08
N ASP A 42 1.25 -6.96 5.89
CA ASP A 42 0.77 -8.29 5.50
C ASP A 42 1.92 -9.32 5.41
N SER A 43 3.07 -8.94 4.85
CA SER A 43 4.24 -9.83 4.73
C SER A 43 4.84 -10.19 6.09
N ILE A 44 5.12 -9.19 6.93
CA ILE A 44 5.73 -9.40 8.25
C ILE A 44 4.75 -10.15 9.18
N LEU A 45 3.49 -9.72 9.24
CA LEU A 45 2.47 -10.35 10.09
C LEU A 45 2.15 -11.78 9.62
N SER A 46 2.25 -12.08 8.33
CA SER A 46 2.16 -13.45 7.80
C SER A 46 3.28 -14.34 8.36
N GLY A 47 4.52 -13.83 8.48
CA GLY A 47 5.62 -14.55 9.11
C GLY A 47 5.35 -14.88 10.57
N TYR A 48 4.91 -13.90 11.36
CA TYR A 48 4.51 -14.11 12.77
C TYR A 48 3.33 -15.08 12.89
N ARG A 49 2.37 -14.97 11.98
CA ARG A 49 1.21 -15.84 11.99
C ARG A 49 1.57 -17.29 11.71
N SER A 50 2.50 -17.56 10.79
CA SER A 50 3.04 -18.89 10.59
C SER A 50 3.60 -19.45 11.90
N CYS A 51 4.39 -18.66 12.64
CA CYS A 51 4.93 -19.07 13.95
C CYS A 51 3.82 -19.44 14.95
N GLY A 52 2.76 -18.63 15.03
CA GLY A 52 1.64 -18.91 15.92
C GLY A 52 0.77 -20.09 15.47
N GLU A 53 0.65 -20.37 14.17
CA GLU A 53 -0.05 -21.55 13.65
C GLU A 53 0.72 -22.84 13.99
N HIS A 54 2.06 -22.77 14.00
CA HIS A 54 2.91 -23.85 14.51
C HIS A 54 2.69 -24.11 16.02
N LEU A 55 2.57 -23.05 16.82
CA LEU A 55 2.21 -23.16 18.23
C LEU A 55 0.79 -23.77 18.39
N ALA A 56 -0.19 -23.26 17.64
CA ALA A 56 -1.56 -23.75 17.66
C ALA A 56 -1.63 -25.26 17.35
N ARG A 57 -0.98 -25.70 16.26
CA ARG A 57 -0.88 -27.13 15.91
C ARG A 57 -0.23 -27.98 17.00
N SER A 58 0.71 -27.44 17.76
CA SER A 58 1.36 -28.13 18.88
C SER A 58 0.42 -28.28 20.08
N ILE A 59 -0.35 -27.23 20.39
CA ILE A 59 -1.41 -27.27 21.41
C ILE A 59 -2.49 -28.27 20.99
N GLU A 60 -2.97 -28.21 19.75
CA GLU A 60 -3.98 -29.12 19.20
C GLU A 60 -3.56 -30.58 19.26
N ARG A 61 -2.29 -30.88 18.96
CA ARG A 61 -1.74 -32.23 19.15
C ARG A 61 -1.83 -32.67 20.61
N GLY A 62 -1.49 -31.81 21.56
CA GLY A 62 -1.65 -32.10 22.99
C GLY A 62 -3.11 -32.31 23.40
N MET A 63 -4.05 -31.54 22.84
CA MET A 63 -5.49 -31.72 23.07
C MET A 63 -5.99 -33.07 22.53
N ARG A 64 -5.47 -33.53 21.39
CA ARG A 64 -5.77 -34.87 20.85
C ARG A 64 -5.33 -36.01 21.78
N PHE A 65 -4.34 -35.78 22.64
CA PHE A 65 -3.94 -36.74 23.68
C PHE A 65 -4.76 -36.60 24.99
N GLY A 66 -5.89 -35.88 24.97
CA GLY A 66 -6.82 -35.76 26.08
C GLY A 66 -6.46 -34.68 27.11
N LYS A 67 -5.48 -33.81 26.83
CA LYS A 67 -5.16 -32.67 27.71
C LYS A 67 -6.17 -31.54 27.47
N PRO A 68 -7.01 -31.17 28.45
CA PRO A 68 -7.95 -30.08 28.28
C PRO A 68 -7.19 -28.74 28.18
N LEU A 69 -7.69 -27.82 27.35
CA LEU A 69 -7.02 -26.55 27.09
C LEU A 69 -6.75 -25.76 28.37
N GLY A 70 -7.69 -25.73 29.33
CA GLY A 70 -7.53 -25.00 30.59
C GLY A 70 -6.61 -25.64 31.65
N ALA A 71 -6.10 -26.86 31.42
CA ALA A 71 -5.14 -27.53 32.33
C ALA A 71 -3.94 -28.10 31.55
N TYR A 72 -3.50 -27.37 30.53
CA TYR A 72 -2.39 -27.78 29.69
C TYR A 72 -1.05 -27.54 30.42
N ALA A 73 -0.42 -28.62 30.90
CA ALA A 73 0.89 -28.57 31.54
C ALA A 73 1.99 -28.16 30.54
N GLY A 74 2.81 -27.17 30.90
CA GLY A 74 3.90 -26.64 30.07
C GLY A 74 3.47 -25.56 29.07
N MET A 75 2.25 -25.02 29.18
CA MET A 75 1.79 -23.93 28.30
C MET A 75 2.67 -22.67 28.46
N GLU A 76 2.98 -22.27 29.70
CA GLU A 76 3.81 -21.10 29.98
C GLU A 76 5.20 -21.21 29.34
N ASP A 77 5.81 -22.41 29.39
CA ASP A 77 7.10 -22.67 28.74
C ASP A 77 6.99 -22.54 27.21
N MET A 78 5.93 -23.07 26.59
CA MET A 78 5.71 -22.93 25.14
C MET A 78 5.48 -21.47 24.72
N LEU A 79 4.75 -20.69 25.52
CA LEU A 79 4.54 -19.26 25.27
C LEU A 79 5.85 -18.46 25.46
N ALA A 80 6.60 -18.76 26.51
CA ALA A 80 7.90 -18.14 26.80
C ALA A 80 8.90 -18.46 25.69
N GLU A 81 8.94 -19.72 25.26
CA GLU A 81 9.76 -20.20 24.16
C GLU A 81 9.40 -19.47 22.87
N LEU A 82 8.12 -19.34 22.49
CA LEU A 82 7.72 -18.58 21.30
C LEU A 82 8.20 -17.12 21.36
N ARG A 83 8.00 -16.44 22.50
CA ARG A 83 8.38 -15.03 22.67
C ARG A 83 9.91 -14.81 22.65
N HIS A 84 10.68 -15.72 23.23
CA HIS A 84 12.15 -15.61 23.24
C HIS A 84 12.77 -16.06 21.91
N GLY A 85 12.10 -16.98 21.21
CA GLY A 85 12.56 -17.56 19.95
C GLY A 85 12.33 -16.66 18.73
N VAL A 86 11.34 -15.77 18.77
CA VAL A 86 11.05 -14.84 17.67
C VAL A 86 11.06 -13.40 18.18
N ARG A 87 12.00 -12.59 17.70
CA ARG A 87 12.08 -11.18 18.07
C ARG A 87 10.84 -10.43 17.58
N GLY A 88 10.32 -9.49 18.38
CA GLY A 88 9.21 -8.61 18.00
C GLY A 88 7.82 -9.04 18.51
N ILE A 89 7.72 -10.22 19.15
CA ILE A 89 6.53 -10.63 19.90
C ILE A 89 6.54 -9.95 21.28
N HIS A 90 5.54 -9.12 21.53
CA HIS A 90 5.41 -8.33 22.76
C HIS A 90 4.66 -9.11 23.86
N SER A 91 3.52 -9.71 23.51
CA SER A 91 2.72 -10.54 24.41
C SER A 91 2.08 -11.71 23.66
N VAL A 92 1.81 -12.80 24.37
CA VAL A 92 1.07 -13.97 23.84
C VAL A 92 0.02 -14.41 24.85
N GLU A 93 -1.21 -14.58 24.41
CA GLU A 93 -2.34 -14.98 25.24
C GLU A 93 -3.10 -16.13 24.59
N VAL A 94 -3.71 -16.99 25.42
CA VAL A 94 -4.56 -18.09 24.98
C VAL A 94 -5.94 -17.93 25.60
N PHE A 95 -6.97 -18.03 24.77
CA PHE A 95 -8.38 -17.88 25.14
C PHE A 95 -9.15 -19.18 24.89
N ASP A 96 -10.17 -19.44 25.71
CA ASP A 96 -11.20 -20.47 25.45
C ASP A 96 -12.13 -20.05 24.29
N ALA A 97 -12.92 -20.98 23.77
CA ALA A 97 -13.94 -20.73 22.74
C ALA A 97 -14.96 -19.66 23.16
N ARG A 98 -15.14 -19.44 24.46
CA ARG A 98 -16.00 -18.39 25.06
C ARG A 98 -15.32 -17.03 25.23
N GLY A 99 -14.05 -16.90 24.82
CA GLY A 99 -13.27 -15.67 24.98
C GLY A 99 -12.71 -15.45 26.39
N ALA A 100 -12.81 -16.45 27.28
CA ALA A 100 -12.18 -16.39 28.59
C ALA A 100 -10.67 -16.62 28.45
N ARG A 101 -9.85 -15.71 29.01
CA ARG A 101 -8.38 -15.83 28.97
C ARG A 101 -7.93 -16.97 29.89
N LEU A 102 -7.25 -17.96 29.33
CA LEU A 102 -6.74 -19.14 30.03
C LEU A 102 -5.26 -18.99 30.42
N TYR A 103 -4.45 -18.45 29.51
CA TYR A 103 -3.01 -18.22 29.75
C TYR A 103 -2.62 -16.86 29.18
N ALA A 104 -1.66 -16.21 29.84
CA ALA A 104 -1.12 -14.94 29.39
C ALA A 104 0.37 -14.87 29.72
N LEU A 105 1.18 -14.52 28.73
CA LEU A 105 2.55 -14.09 28.94
C LEU A 105 2.62 -12.58 28.65
N PRO A 106 2.57 -11.73 29.69
CA PRO A 106 2.54 -10.29 29.52
C PRO A 106 3.86 -9.73 28.99
N ALA A 107 3.79 -8.48 28.53
CA ALA A 107 4.92 -7.71 28.06
C ALA A 107 6.01 -7.57 29.14
N PRO A 108 7.30 -7.44 28.76
CA PRO A 108 8.41 -7.33 29.71
C PRO A 108 8.30 -6.09 30.62
N ASP A 109 7.66 -5.03 30.13
CA ASP A 109 7.54 -3.74 30.82
C ASP A 109 6.16 -3.52 31.47
N ALA A 110 5.28 -4.52 31.40
CA ALA A 110 4.00 -4.46 32.10
C ALA A 110 4.25 -4.62 33.60
N LYS A 111 4.30 -3.51 34.33
CA LYS A 111 4.07 -3.54 35.78
C LYS A 111 2.71 -4.19 36.02
N ASP A 112 2.63 -5.06 37.03
CA ASP A 112 1.42 -5.75 37.48
C ASP A 112 0.35 -4.79 38.03
N ASP A 113 -0.12 -3.86 37.20
CA ASP A 113 -1.27 -3.03 37.48
C ASP A 113 -2.51 -3.83 37.06
N ALA A 114 -3.31 -4.26 38.04
CA ALA A 114 -4.54 -5.03 37.85
C ALA A 114 -5.55 -4.39 36.85
N GLY A 115 -5.37 -3.11 36.51
CA GLY A 115 -6.14 -2.40 35.47
C GLY A 115 -5.81 -2.80 34.02
N THR A 116 -4.57 -3.19 33.72
CA THR A 116 -4.15 -3.57 32.35
C THR A 116 -4.71 -4.95 31.96
N SER A 117 -4.83 -5.87 32.92
CA SER A 117 -5.50 -7.17 32.71
C SER A 117 -6.99 -7.01 32.42
N ALA A 118 -7.68 -6.04 33.01
CA ALA A 118 -9.10 -5.80 32.74
C ALA A 118 -9.34 -5.17 31.36
N SER A 119 -8.41 -4.33 30.88
CA SER A 119 -8.44 -3.74 29.52
C SER A 119 -8.20 -4.79 28.45
N ALA A 120 -7.15 -5.61 28.59
CA ALA A 120 -6.81 -6.68 27.63
C ALA A 120 -7.88 -7.78 27.55
N VAL A 121 -8.52 -8.11 28.67
CA VAL A 121 -9.67 -9.05 28.71
C VAL A 121 -10.92 -8.46 28.07
N ARG A 122 -11.20 -7.15 28.25
CA ARG A 122 -12.30 -6.45 27.56
C ARG A 122 -12.07 -6.35 26.06
N GLU A 123 -10.84 -6.07 25.63
CA GLU A 123 -10.46 -6.02 24.22
C GLU A 123 -10.52 -7.42 23.57
N GLY A 124 -10.03 -8.46 24.25
CA GLY A 124 -10.13 -9.85 23.79
C GLY A 124 -11.59 -10.34 23.65
N ALA A 125 -12.47 -9.96 24.59
CA ALA A 125 -13.90 -10.26 24.51
C ALA A 125 -14.59 -9.51 23.36
N ALA A 126 -14.27 -8.23 23.16
CA ALA A 126 -14.81 -7.42 22.06
C ALA A 126 -14.33 -7.89 20.67
N ASP A 127 -13.07 -8.35 20.59
CA ASP A 127 -12.48 -8.93 19.38
C ASP A 127 -13.18 -10.26 18.99
N LEU A 128 -13.46 -11.13 19.96
CA LEU A 128 -14.21 -12.37 19.74
C LEU A 128 -15.70 -12.13 19.42
N GLU A 129 -16.34 -11.13 20.05
CA GLU A 129 -17.74 -10.78 19.80
C GLU A 129 -17.91 -10.27 18.35
N GLN A 130 -16.99 -9.45 17.83
CA GLN A 130 -16.99 -9.03 16.44
C GLN A 130 -16.70 -10.17 15.44
N LEU A 131 -15.80 -11.10 15.79
CA LEU A 131 -15.53 -12.29 14.95
C LEU A 131 -16.72 -13.26 14.93
N SER A 132 -17.42 -13.43 16.05
CA SER A 132 -18.67 -14.20 16.10
C SER A 132 -19.80 -13.53 15.31
N ALA A 133 -19.89 -12.20 15.31
CA ALA A 133 -20.88 -11.44 14.54
C ALA A 133 -20.60 -11.48 13.03
N ALA A 134 -19.31 -11.50 12.63
CA ALA A 134 -18.89 -11.69 11.23
C ALA A 134 -19.15 -13.12 10.72
N GLY A 135 -19.00 -14.14 11.59
CA GLY A 135 -19.38 -15.52 11.27
C GLY A 135 -20.90 -15.74 11.24
N ALA A 136 -21.67 -15.06 12.09
CA ALA A 136 -23.13 -15.18 12.15
C ALA A 136 -23.85 -14.50 10.97
N SER A 137 -23.31 -13.41 10.42
CA SER A 137 -23.90 -12.70 9.27
C SER A 137 -23.77 -13.45 7.94
N GLN A 138 -22.80 -14.38 7.82
CA GLN A 138 -22.66 -15.26 6.65
C GLN A 138 -23.50 -16.54 6.72
N GLY A 139 -24.00 -16.90 7.92
CA GLY A 139 -24.83 -18.09 8.12
C GLY A 139 -26.32 -17.92 7.74
N ALA A 140 -26.79 -16.68 7.59
CA ALA A 140 -28.22 -16.39 7.42
C ALA A 140 -28.71 -16.24 5.97
N SER A 141 -27.83 -16.34 4.96
CA SER A 141 -28.18 -16.13 3.54
C SER A 141 -27.90 -17.34 2.64
N ARG A 142 -28.21 -18.56 3.09
CA ARG A 142 -28.26 -19.75 2.22
C ARG A 142 -29.72 -20.13 1.96
N SER A 143 -30.31 -19.52 0.92
CA SER A 143 -31.45 -20.11 0.22
C SER A 143 -30.92 -21.08 -0.84
N PRO A 144 -31.36 -22.34 -0.87
CA PRO A 144 -30.94 -23.30 -1.88
C PRO A 144 -31.87 -23.16 -3.09
N ASP A 145 -31.45 -22.42 -4.12
CA ASP A 145 -31.86 -22.65 -5.52
C ASP A 145 -31.28 -21.55 -6.42
N SER A 146 -30.15 -21.84 -7.07
CA SER A 146 -29.77 -21.30 -8.40
C SER A 146 -28.45 -21.94 -8.86
N PRO A 147 -28.44 -22.69 -9.97
CA PRO A 147 -27.22 -23.13 -10.62
C PRO A 147 -26.81 -22.07 -11.63
N ASP A 148 -25.76 -21.30 -11.33
CA ASP A 148 -24.82 -20.68 -12.30
C ASP A 148 -24.04 -19.54 -11.62
N SER A 149 -22.84 -19.86 -11.12
CA SER A 149 -21.69 -18.94 -11.08
C SER A 149 -20.45 -19.68 -10.56
N ALA A 150 -19.66 -20.16 -11.50
CA ALA A 150 -18.28 -20.56 -11.26
C ALA A 150 -17.43 -19.28 -11.12
N ASP A 151 -17.31 -18.76 -9.90
CA ASP A 151 -16.16 -17.99 -9.38
C ASP A 151 -16.51 -17.40 -8.00
N SER A 152 -16.41 -18.21 -6.95
CA SER A 152 -16.27 -17.71 -5.57
C SER A 152 -15.73 -18.84 -4.67
N LYS A 153 -14.42 -19.01 -4.72
CA LYS A 153 -13.67 -19.91 -3.82
C LYS A 153 -13.23 -19.19 -2.54
N ASP A 154 -14.09 -18.32 -2.01
CA ASP A 154 -13.79 -17.47 -0.87
C ASP A 154 -15.03 -17.43 0.03
N THR A 155 -15.09 -18.30 1.06
CA THR A 155 -15.95 -18.20 2.27
C THR A 155 -15.98 -19.52 3.07
N THR A 156 -14.86 -19.84 3.73
CA THR A 156 -14.85 -20.52 5.06
C THR A 156 -13.46 -20.57 5.69
N ASP A 157 -12.40 -20.31 4.93
CA ASP A 157 -11.02 -20.65 5.33
C ASP A 157 -10.07 -19.45 5.33
N SER A 158 -10.62 -18.23 5.39
CA SER A 158 -9.85 -16.99 5.47
C SER A 158 -9.70 -16.58 6.95
N PRO A 159 -8.57 -16.91 7.59
CA PRO A 159 -8.28 -16.56 8.98
C PRO A 159 -8.39 -15.06 9.26
N PRO A 160 -8.70 -14.68 10.51
CA PRO A 160 -8.99 -13.30 10.86
C PRO A 160 -7.85 -12.37 10.48
N LYS A 161 -8.20 -11.25 9.82
CA LYS A 161 -7.22 -10.22 9.45
C LYS A 161 -6.58 -9.64 10.71
N PRO A 162 -5.26 -9.40 10.71
CA PRO A 162 -4.59 -8.80 11.84
C PRO A 162 -5.13 -7.39 12.10
N ARG A 163 -5.27 -7.04 13.38
CA ARG A 163 -5.86 -5.76 13.81
C ARG A 163 -4.78 -4.86 14.40
N LYS A 164 -4.81 -3.57 14.07
CA LYS A 164 -3.89 -2.58 14.64
C LYS A 164 -4.34 -2.21 16.08
N THR A 165 -3.44 -2.34 17.04
CA THR A 165 -3.63 -1.95 18.46
C THR A 165 -2.78 -0.70 18.78
N PRO A 166 -3.00 -0.03 19.92
CA PRO A 166 -2.21 1.16 20.29
C PRO A 166 -0.70 0.88 20.44
N THR A 167 -0.35 -0.36 20.78
CA THR A 167 1.03 -0.83 21.02
C THR A 167 1.63 -1.58 19.83
N GLY A 168 0.84 -1.91 18.80
CA GLY A 168 1.27 -2.91 17.84
C GLY A 168 0.21 -3.42 16.86
N TYR A 169 0.36 -4.70 16.52
CA TYR A 169 -0.59 -5.47 15.73
C TYR A 169 -0.98 -6.73 16.50
N ARG A 170 -2.27 -7.03 16.59
CA ARG A 170 -2.79 -8.25 17.18
C ARG A 170 -3.11 -9.27 16.09
N VAL A 171 -2.50 -10.45 16.18
CA VAL A 171 -2.75 -11.60 15.30
C VAL A 171 -3.49 -12.65 16.11
N LEU A 172 -4.64 -13.11 15.59
CA LEU A 172 -5.48 -14.13 16.21
C LEU A 172 -5.41 -15.42 15.40
N ILE A 173 -5.22 -16.54 16.09
CA ILE A 173 -5.06 -17.85 15.48
C ILE A 173 -6.03 -18.81 16.15
N PRO A 174 -6.97 -19.43 15.41
CA PRO A 174 -7.93 -20.35 15.98
C PRO A 174 -7.24 -21.65 16.42
N LEU A 175 -7.68 -22.20 17.55
CA LEU A 175 -7.37 -23.54 18.01
C LEU A 175 -8.55 -24.46 17.68
N GLN A 176 -8.31 -25.53 16.91
CA GLN A 176 -9.35 -26.48 16.50
C GLN A 176 -9.13 -27.86 17.12
N HIS A 177 -10.17 -28.38 17.78
CA HIS A 177 -10.22 -29.75 18.28
C HIS A 177 -11.63 -30.32 18.12
N ASN A 178 -11.93 -30.91 16.96
CA ASN A 178 -13.27 -31.30 16.45
C ASN A 178 -14.24 -30.12 16.24
N ALA A 179 -14.20 -29.12 17.11
CA ALA A 179 -14.82 -27.80 16.99
C ALA A 179 -13.82 -26.71 17.42
N LEU A 180 -14.21 -25.43 17.34
CA LEU A 180 -13.40 -24.32 17.84
C LEU A 180 -13.18 -24.49 19.36
N ALA A 181 -11.94 -24.74 19.76
CA ALA A 181 -11.54 -24.98 21.15
C ALA A 181 -11.05 -23.70 21.84
N GLY A 182 -10.56 -22.72 21.08
CA GLY A 182 -10.01 -21.49 21.62
C GLY A 182 -9.27 -20.65 20.60
N TRP A 183 -8.52 -19.66 21.07
CA TRP A 183 -7.72 -18.77 20.24
C TRP A 183 -6.35 -18.51 20.87
N VAL A 184 -5.32 -18.40 20.05
CA VAL A 184 -4.03 -17.84 20.42
C VAL A 184 -3.98 -16.41 19.88
N ALA A 185 -3.78 -15.44 20.77
CA ALA A 185 -3.55 -14.04 20.41
C ALA A 185 -2.08 -13.69 20.61
N MET A 186 -1.48 -13.07 19.61
CA MET A 186 -0.12 -12.53 19.69
C MET A 186 -0.16 -11.03 19.44
N GLU A 187 0.49 -10.26 20.29
CA GLU A 187 0.77 -8.85 20.02
C GLU A 187 2.19 -8.69 19.49
N ILE A 188 2.30 -8.03 18.34
CA ILE A 188 3.55 -7.78 17.63
C ILE A 188 3.85 -6.29 17.71
N GLU A 189 5.09 -5.96 18.04
CA GLU A 189 5.54 -4.59 18.20
C GLU A 189 5.43 -3.81 16.88
N SER A 190 4.80 -2.62 16.90
CA SER A 190 4.65 -1.82 15.68
C SER A 190 5.99 -1.28 15.17
N ALA A 191 7.02 -1.21 16.02
CA ALA A 191 8.32 -0.65 15.67
C ALA A 191 8.94 -1.31 14.44
N GLN A 192 8.82 -2.63 14.30
CA GLN A 192 9.36 -3.36 13.15
C GLN A 192 8.56 -3.13 11.86
N VAL A 193 7.23 -3.07 11.97
CA VAL A 193 6.32 -2.87 10.82
C VAL A 193 6.37 -1.41 10.35
N ASP A 194 6.24 -0.47 11.27
CA ASP A 194 6.23 0.98 11.00
C ASP A 194 7.63 1.53 10.63
N ALA A 195 8.72 0.82 10.93
CA ALA A 195 10.07 1.27 10.58
C ALA A 195 10.28 1.36 9.06
N ALA A 196 9.75 0.39 8.30
CA ALA A 196 9.82 0.40 6.84
C ALA A 196 9.05 1.61 6.28
N THR A 197 7.80 1.80 6.72
CA THR A 197 6.94 2.91 6.28
C THR A 197 7.52 4.28 6.65
N ARG A 198 8.01 4.46 7.89
CA ARG A 198 8.65 5.72 8.33
C ARG A 198 9.94 6.01 7.57
N GLY A 199 10.76 4.98 7.34
CA GLY A 199 11.98 5.08 6.55
C GLY A 199 11.68 5.56 5.12
N PHE A 200 10.69 4.92 4.47
CA PHE A 200 10.24 5.29 3.14
C PHE A 200 9.71 6.72 3.09
N LEU A 201 8.82 7.10 4.02
CA LEU A 201 8.23 8.43 4.07
C LEU A 201 9.29 9.53 4.23
N ARG A 202 10.32 9.28 5.06
CA ARG A 202 11.42 10.23 5.26
C ARG A 202 12.23 10.44 3.97
N TRP A 203 12.65 9.35 3.33
CA TRP A 203 13.46 9.42 2.11
C TRP A 203 12.67 9.96 0.91
N SER A 204 11.42 9.51 0.77
CA SER A 204 10.48 10.02 -0.23
C SER A 204 10.22 11.52 -0.02
N GLY A 205 10.06 11.97 1.24
CA GLY A 205 9.96 13.39 1.60
C GLY A 205 11.19 14.21 1.21
N PHE A 206 12.41 13.68 1.40
CA PHE A 206 13.63 14.34 0.93
C PHE A 206 13.69 14.44 -0.60
N LEU A 207 13.23 13.42 -1.34
CA LEU A 207 13.13 13.46 -2.79
C LEU A 207 12.12 14.52 -3.26
N VAL A 208 10.96 14.63 -2.61
CA VAL A 208 9.97 15.69 -2.90
C VAL A 208 10.55 17.08 -2.62
N LEU A 209 11.24 17.27 -1.50
CA LEU A 209 11.89 18.53 -1.16
C LEU A 209 12.95 18.90 -2.22
N GLY A 210 13.79 17.94 -2.61
CA GLY A 210 14.78 18.11 -3.67
C GLY A 210 14.14 18.51 -4.99
N ALA A 211 13.07 17.83 -5.40
CA ALA A 211 12.29 18.17 -6.60
C ALA A 211 11.73 19.60 -6.54
N CYS A 212 11.18 20.02 -5.40
CA CYS A 212 10.65 21.37 -5.21
C CYS A 212 11.75 22.44 -5.31
N ILE A 213 12.94 22.18 -4.74
CA ILE A 213 14.09 23.10 -4.82
C ILE A 213 14.58 23.21 -6.26
N VAL A 214 14.72 22.09 -6.98
CA VAL A 214 15.14 22.06 -8.39
C VAL A 214 14.21 22.91 -9.24
N VAL A 215 12.89 22.68 -9.16
CA VAL A 215 11.91 23.48 -9.92
C VAL A 215 11.89 24.94 -9.44
N GLY A 216 11.97 25.17 -8.13
CA GLY A 216 11.97 26.49 -7.52
C GLY A 216 13.16 27.38 -7.89
N LEU A 217 14.31 26.78 -8.24
CA LEU A 217 15.50 27.52 -8.68
C LEU A 217 15.57 27.66 -10.21
N ILE A 218 15.33 26.57 -10.95
CA ILE A 218 15.51 26.56 -12.42
C ILE A 218 14.42 27.36 -13.12
N LEU A 219 13.15 27.22 -12.70
CA LEU A 219 12.01 27.86 -13.35
C LEU A 219 12.09 29.40 -13.35
N PRO A 220 12.32 30.10 -12.21
CA PRO A 220 12.42 31.56 -12.22
C PRO A 220 13.66 32.07 -12.96
N GLY A 221 14.79 31.35 -12.95
CA GLY A 221 15.99 31.70 -13.71
C GLY A 221 15.73 31.71 -15.22
N TRP A 222 15.12 30.63 -15.73
CA TRP A 222 14.74 30.51 -17.15
C TRP A 222 13.66 31.51 -17.56
N LEU A 223 12.66 31.72 -16.71
CA LEU A 223 11.60 32.70 -16.97
C LEU A 223 12.15 34.14 -16.93
N GLY A 224 13.22 34.37 -16.16
CA GLY A 224 14.01 35.59 -16.17
C GLY A 224 14.60 35.91 -17.53
N LEU A 225 15.26 34.91 -18.14
CA LEU A 225 15.87 35.01 -19.46
C LEU A 225 14.82 35.30 -20.56
N LEU A 226 13.70 34.57 -20.53
CA LEU A 226 12.64 34.67 -21.55
C LEU A 226 11.82 35.96 -21.50
N THR A 227 11.83 36.67 -20.38
CA THR A 227 11.12 37.96 -20.23
C THR A 227 12.04 39.16 -20.44
N GLY A 228 13.36 38.94 -20.59
CA GLY A 228 14.39 39.96 -20.76
C GLY A 228 14.42 40.63 -22.14
N THR A 229 14.14 39.91 -23.23
CA THR A 229 14.18 40.46 -24.60
C THR A 229 12.80 40.57 -25.24
N ALA A 230 12.58 41.58 -26.08
CA ALA A 230 11.30 41.81 -26.76
C ALA A 230 10.90 40.65 -27.70
N GLU A 231 11.88 40.06 -28.40
CA GLU A 231 11.69 38.89 -29.26
C GLU A 231 11.36 37.61 -28.49
N ALA A 232 11.85 37.46 -27.26
CA ALA A 232 11.51 36.30 -26.43
C ALA A 232 10.08 36.37 -25.87
N ARG A 233 9.56 37.59 -25.64
CA ARG A 233 8.18 37.81 -25.16
C ARG A 233 7.13 37.36 -26.17
N THR A 234 7.37 37.52 -27.47
CA THR A 234 6.44 37.07 -28.51
C THR A 234 6.37 35.54 -28.59
N ARG A 235 7.47 34.84 -28.28
CA ARG A 235 7.55 33.36 -28.23
C ARG A 235 7.14 32.76 -26.89
N LEU A 236 6.91 33.58 -25.87
CA LEU A 236 6.65 33.16 -24.49
C LEU A 236 5.52 32.12 -24.37
N HIS A 237 4.43 32.29 -25.11
CA HIS A 237 3.28 31.37 -25.03
C HIS A 237 3.61 29.95 -25.48
N ALA A 238 4.37 29.80 -26.56
CA ALA A 238 4.79 28.51 -27.09
C ALA A 238 6.00 27.92 -26.32
N SER A 239 6.89 28.78 -25.78
CA SER A 239 8.04 28.33 -25.00
C SER A 239 7.67 27.91 -23.58
N LEU A 240 6.66 28.54 -22.96
CA LEU A 240 6.28 28.30 -21.57
C LEU A 240 5.69 26.90 -21.36
N GLY A 241 4.92 26.37 -22.31
CA GLY A 241 4.44 24.98 -22.25
C GLY A 241 5.57 23.95 -22.35
N ARG A 242 6.52 24.15 -23.28
CA ARG A 242 7.70 23.28 -23.39
C ARG A 242 8.57 23.36 -22.14
N LEU A 243 8.76 24.56 -21.61
CA LEU A 243 9.54 24.81 -20.39
C LEU A 243 8.94 24.07 -19.18
N LEU A 244 7.64 24.22 -18.95
CA LEU A 244 6.92 23.53 -17.86
C LEU A 244 6.99 22.01 -18.02
N LEU A 245 6.76 21.50 -19.24
CA LEU A 245 6.80 20.06 -19.50
C LEU A 245 8.22 19.48 -19.28
N VAL A 246 9.25 20.17 -19.75
CA VAL A 246 10.65 19.71 -19.59
C VAL A 246 11.09 19.79 -18.13
N ILE A 247 10.89 20.94 -17.46
CA ILE A 247 11.36 21.14 -16.09
C ILE A 247 10.51 20.34 -15.10
N VAL A 248 9.19 20.59 -15.06
CA VAL A 248 8.30 19.95 -14.09
C VAL A 248 8.10 18.48 -14.45
N GLY A 249 7.84 18.18 -15.72
CA GLY A 249 7.65 16.80 -16.15
C GLY A 249 8.92 15.96 -16.08
N GLY A 250 10.08 16.53 -16.41
CA GLY A 250 11.38 15.88 -16.21
C GLY A 250 11.70 15.62 -14.73
N THR A 251 11.37 16.57 -13.85
CA THR A 251 11.54 16.39 -12.40
C THR A 251 10.61 15.31 -11.85
N GLN A 252 9.36 15.25 -12.32
CA GLN A 252 8.42 14.18 -11.94
C GLN A 252 8.89 12.81 -12.43
N LEU A 253 9.41 12.70 -13.65
CA LEU A 253 9.98 11.45 -14.15
C LEU A 253 11.18 11.01 -13.31
N ALA A 254 12.09 11.94 -13.00
CA ALA A 254 13.24 11.65 -12.14
C ALA A 254 12.82 11.20 -10.74
N TYR A 255 11.81 11.86 -10.15
CA TYR A 255 11.23 11.44 -8.89
C TYR A 255 10.63 10.04 -8.98
N SER A 256 9.82 9.74 -10.00
CA SER A 256 9.18 8.43 -10.15
C SER A 256 10.22 7.31 -10.26
N CYS A 257 11.32 7.52 -11.00
CA CYS A 257 12.43 6.58 -11.04
C CYS A 257 13.09 6.41 -9.67
N GLY A 258 13.36 7.50 -8.95
CA GLY A 258 13.92 7.45 -7.60
C GLY A 258 12.99 6.75 -6.59
N ALA A 259 11.68 6.98 -6.70
CA ALA A 259 10.67 6.34 -5.86
C ALA A 259 10.59 4.83 -6.11
N LEU A 260 10.73 4.37 -7.36
CA LEU A 260 10.78 2.93 -7.68
C LEU A 260 12.01 2.25 -7.09
N VAL A 261 13.19 2.88 -7.21
CA VAL A 261 14.44 2.36 -6.62
C VAL A 261 14.32 2.31 -5.10
N LEU A 262 13.76 3.35 -4.49
CA LEU A 262 13.54 3.37 -3.04
C LEU A 262 12.57 2.27 -2.61
N PHE A 263 11.45 2.13 -3.31
CA PHE A 263 10.41 1.14 -3.00
C PHE A 263 10.93 -0.30 -3.13
N ASP A 264 11.70 -0.59 -4.18
CA ASP A 264 12.34 -1.90 -4.39
C ASP A 264 13.17 -2.32 -3.17
N GLY A 265 14.04 -1.44 -2.66
CA GLY A 265 14.86 -1.73 -1.47
C GLY A 265 14.04 -1.93 -0.19
N PHE A 266 12.93 -1.20 -0.01
CA PHE A 266 12.06 -1.40 1.15
C PHE A 266 11.22 -2.68 1.05
N VAL A 267 10.75 -3.05 -0.15
CA VAL A 267 10.06 -4.32 -0.38
C VAL A 267 11.02 -5.47 -0.14
N GLU A 268 12.23 -5.41 -0.69
CA GLU A 268 13.26 -6.42 -0.46
C GLU A 268 13.55 -6.59 1.04
N GLN A 269 13.70 -5.50 1.79
CA GLN A 269 13.92 -5.54 3.23
C GLN A 269 12.73 -6.18 3.97
N ALA A 270 11.49 -5.90 3.58
CA ALA A 270 10.30 -6.50 4.19
C ALA A 270 10.26 -8.03 3.96
N VAL A 271 10.49 -8.47 2.72
CA VAL A 271 10.51 -9.90 2.37
C VAL A 271 11.69 -10.62 3.04
N ARG A 272 12.88 -10.00 3.11
CA ARG A 272 14.03 -10.51 3.90
C ARG A 272 13.70 -10.64 5.38
N THR A 273 12.98 -9.68 5.96
CA THR A 273 12.59 -9.71 7.37
C THR A 273 11.63 -10.87 7.64
N LYS A 274 10.64 -11.09 6.76
CA LYS A 274 9.75 -12.26 6.84
C LYS A 274 10.55 -13.56 6.75
N ALA A 275 11.44 -13.68 5.76
CA ALA A 275 12.27 -14.87 5.61
C ALA A 275 13.18 -15.12 6.83
N ALA A 276 13.72 -14.07 7.45
CA ALA A 276 14.49 -14.19 8.69
C ALA A 276 13.63 -14.70 9.85
N ILE A 277 12.39 -14.21 10.01
CA ILE A 277 11.45 -14.72 11.02
C ILE A 277 11.16 -16.21 10.79
N LEU A 278 10.91 -16.60 9.53
CA LEU A 278 10.68 -18.00 9.17
C LEU A 278 11.91 -18.87 9.41
N ALA A 279 13.10 -18.39 9.03
CA ALA A 279 14.37 -19.10 9.21
C ALA A 279 14.66 -19.32 10.70
N GLN A 280 14.44 -18.32 11.54
CA GLN A 280 14.61 -18.42 12.99
C GLN A 280 13.60 -19.41 13.60
N SER A 281 12.34 -19.35 13.18
CA SER A 281 11.30 -20.27 13.68
C SER A 281 11.59 -21.73 13.31
N VAL A 282 11.88 -22.00 12.03
CA VAL A 282 12.15 -23.37 11.55
C VAL A 282 13.52 -23.86 12.03
N GLY A 283 14.51 -22.98 12.05
CA GLY A 283 15.86 -23.29 12.51
C GLY A 283 15.85 -23.79 13.95
N ARG A 284 15.08 -23.15 14.82
CA ARG A 284 14.94 -23.60 16.20
C ARG A 284 14.28 -24.97 16.33
N ASP A 285 13.24 -25.27 15.54
CA ASP A 285 12.60 -26.59 15.55
C ASP A 285 13.62 -27.70 15.19
N VAL A 286 14.53 -27.40 14.24
CA VAL A 286 15.63 -28.29 13.87
C VAL A 286 16.68 -28.35 14.97
N GLU A 287 17.07 -27.22 15.57
CA GLU A 287 18.01 -27.15 16.69
C GLU A 287 17.54 -27.97 17.90
N TYR A 288 16.24 -27.95 18.20
CA TYR A 288 15.65 -28.78 19.24
C TYR A 288 15.87 -30.28 18.96
N LEU A 289 15.69 -30.73 17.71
CA LEU A 289 15.95 -32.12 17.31
C LEU A 289 17.45 -32.46 17.39
N ILE A 290 18.33 -31.54 16.97
CA ILE A 290 19.79 -31.67 17.09
C ILE A 290 20.20 -31.84 18.56
N HIS A 291 19.56 -31.10 19.46
CA HIS A 291 19.81 -31.13 20.89
C HIS A 291 19.31 -32.43 21.54
N LYS A 292 18.20 -32.98 21.06
CA LYS A 292 17.71 -34.30 21.48
C LYS A 292 18.54 -35.48 20.95
N GLY A 293 19.64 -35.20 20.24
CA GLY A 293 20.57 -36.20 19.74
C GLY A 293 20.09 -36.89 18.46
N VAL A 294 19.09 -36.34 17.77
CA VAL A 294 18.63 -36.87 16.48
C VAL A 294 19.68 -36.56 15.42
N ASP A 295 20.08 -37.58 14.66
CA ASP A 295 20.97 -37.41 13.51
C ASP A 295 20.17 -36.77 12.36
N VAL A 296 20.38 -35.47 12.17
CA VAL A 296 19.65 -34.69 11.16
C VAL A 296 20.07 -35.05 9.75
N THR A 297 21.24 -35.68 9.55
CA THR A 297 21.65 -36.18 8.22
C THR A 297 20.70 -37.30 7.76
N GLN A 298 20.19 -38.10 8.69
CA GLN A 298 19.25 -39.21 8.45
C GLN A 298 17.79 -38.87 8.76
N LEU A 299 17.46 -37.58 9.00
CA LEU A 299 16.11 -37.17 9.33
C LEU A 299 15.14 -37.52 8.18
N LYS A 300 14.27 -38.51 8.39
CA LYS A 300 13.25 -38.87 7.40
C LYS A 300 12.24 -37.72 7.26
N GLY A 301 12.03 -37.24 6.04
CA GLY A 301 11.04 -36.21 5.73
C GLY A 301 11.54 -34.77 5.83
N LYS A 302 12.86 -34.54 5.96
CA LYS A 302 13.48 -33.20 5.91
C LYS A 302 13.14 -32.45 4.60
N GLU A 303 13.09 -33.16 3.48
CA GLU A 303 12.68 -32.59 2.18
C GLU A 303 11.19 -32.22 2.16
N GLN A 304 10.32 -33.04 2.74
CA GLN A 304 8.89 -32.71 2.87
C GLN A 304 8.65 -31.47 3.73
N LEU A 305 9.37 -31.34 4.85
CA LEU A 305 9.27 -30.16 5.72
C LEU A 305 9.67 -28.89 4.96
N LEU A 306 10.81 -28.93 4.25
CA LEU A 306 11.26 -27.80 3.44
C LEU A 306 10.32 -27.54 2.26
N ALA A 307 9.75 -28.58 1.63
CA ALA A 307 8.81 -28.43 0.53
C ALA A 307 7.48 -27.80 0.99
N GLN A 308 7.00 -28.18 2.17
CA GLN A 308 5.83 -27.55 2.78
C GLN A 308 6.10 -26.09 3.14
N LEU A 309 7.27 -25.79 3.71
CA LEU A 309 7.68 -24.41 4.00
C LEU A 309 7.69 -23.52 2.75
N VAL A 310 8.20 -24.02 1.63
CA VAL A 310 8.21 -23.32 0.34
C VAL A 310 6.80 -23.21 -0.26
N ALA A 311 5.97 -24.25 -0.14
CA ALA A 311 4.60 -24.24 -0.65
C ALA A 311 3.68 -23.28 0.12
N ASP A 312 3.87 -23.17 1.44
CA ASP A 312 3.06 -22.32 2.32
C ASP A 312 3.48 -20.84 2.23
N ASN A 313 4.61 -20.52 1.60
CA ASN A 313 5.16 -19.17 1.51
C ASN A 313 5.55 -18.80 0.06
N GLU A 314 4.66 -18.10 -0.65
CA GLU A 314 4.87 -17.65 -2.04
C GLU A 314 6.13 -16.77 -2.26
N GLU A 315 6.64 -16.16 -1.19
CA GLU A 315 7.85 -15.32 -1.20
C GLU A 315 9.15 -16.14 -1.26
N LEU A 316 9.08 -17.45 -1.04
CA LEU A 316 10.22 -18.37 -1.06
C LEU A 316 10.28 -19.10 -2.40
N ARG A 317 11.44 -19.03 -3.05
CA ARG A 317 11.75 -19.81 -4.25
C ARG A 317 12.24 -21.22 -3.90
N GLY A 318 12.93 -21.35 -2.77
CA GLY A 318 13.50 -22.61 -2.30
C GLY A 318 14.05 -22.51 -0.88
N ALA A 319 14.31 -23.67 -0.29
CA ALA A 319 14.92 -23.79 1.02
C ALA A 319 15.92 -24.95 1.03
N ALA A 320 17.03 -24.79 1.74
CA ALA A 320 18.07 -25.81 1.84
C ALA A 320 18.65 -25.90 3.26
N LEU A 321 18.89 -27.13 3.71
CA LEU A 321 19.73 -27.40 4.88
C LEU A 321 21.13 -27.71 4.37
N LEU A 322 22.11 -26.93 4.82
CA LEU A 322 23.50 -27.05 4.45
C LEU A 322 24.30 -27.56 5.66
N ALA A 323 25.29 -28.41 5.42
CA ALA A 323 26.32 -28.70 6.41
C ALA A 323 27.26 -27.50 6.58
N PRO A 324 28.12 -27.47 7.62
CA PRO A 324 29.02 -26.34 7.88
C PRO A 324 30.05 -26.11 6.76
N ASP A 325 30.30 -27.13 5.94
CA ASP A 325 31.14 -27.08 4.74
C ASP A 325 30.41 -26.55 3.49
N GLY A 326 29.11 -26.20 3.62
CA GLY A 326 28.27 -25.72 2.54
C GLY A 326 27.64 -26.82 1.68
N THR A 327 27.83 -28.09 2.01
CA THR A 327 27.21 -29.19 1.26
C THR A 327 25.71 -29.27 1.53
N PRO A 328 24.84 -29.36 0.49
CA PRO A 328 23.41 -29.45 0.69
C PRO A 328 23.01 -30.83 1.23
N LEU A 329 22.51 -30.87 2.46
CA LEU A 329 22.01 -32.06 3.14
C LEU A 329 20.56 -32.38 2.77
N ALA A 330 19.77 -31.35 2.48
CA ALA A 330 18.41 -31.43 1.96
C ALA A 330 18.06 -30.12 1.27
N ALA A 331 17.21 -30.18 0.25
CA ALA A 331 16.70 -28.99 -0.41
C ALA A 331 15.31 -29.21 -0.99
N ALA A 332 14.53 -28.14 -1.04
CA ALA A 332 13.21 -28.12 -1.67
C ALA A 332 13.01 -26.85 -2.51
N GLY A 333 12.15 -26.95 -3.53
CA GLY A 333 11.89 -25.87 -4.48
C GLY A 333 13.01 -25.72 -5.52
N ARG A 334 13.31 -24.47 -5.90
CA ARG A 334 14.38 -24.12 -6.86
C ARG A 334 15.48 -23.33 -6.13
N PRO A 335 16.22 -23.97 -5.20
CA PRO A 335 17.28 -23.29 -4.46
C PRO A 335 18.34 -22.75 -5.43
N SER A 336 18.93 -21.60 -5.10
CA SER A 336 20.06 -21.06 -5.85
C SER A 336 21.18 -22.10 -5.85
N LYS A 337 21.80 -22.37 -7.01
CA LYS A 337 22.91 -23.34 -7.04
C LYS A 337 24.07 -22.72 -6.26
N THR A 338 24.39 -23.29 -5.10
CA THR A 338 25.68 -23.04 -4.46
C THR A 338 26.75 -23.40 -5.48
N GLN A 339 27.64 -22.48 -5.85
CA GLN A 339 28.85 -22.82 -6.59
C GLN A 339 29.70 -23.72 -5.67
N GLY A 340 29.41 -25.00 -5.75
CA GLY A 340 30.13 -26.11 -5.11
C GLY A 340 30.36 -27.20 -6.15
N ALA A 341 30.86 -26.81 -7.33
CA ALA A 341 31.57 -27.73 -8.20
C ALA A 341 33.07 -27.51 -7.94
N GLN A 342 33.73 -28.58 -7.50
CA GLN A 342 35.13 -28.63 -7.09
C GLN A 342 36.07 -27.89 -8.07
N GLY A 343 36.93 -27.02 -7.56
CA GLY A 343 38.18 -26.65 -8.24
C GLY A 343 38.29 -25.27 -8.91
N ALA A 344 37.69 -24.20 -8.38
CA ALA A 344 38.06 -22.84 -8.78
C ALA A 344 38.48 -22.01 -7.55
N PRO A 345 39.58 -21.22 -7.61
CA PRO A 345 40.05 -20.44 -6.48
C PRO A 345 38.99 -19.42 -6.05
N HIS A 346 38.82 -19.28 -4.74
CA HIS A 346 38.01 -18.23 -4.13
C HIS A 346 38.49 -16.85 -4.59
N THR A 347 37.83 -16.26 -5.57
CA THR A 347 37.91 -14.83 -5.85
C THR A 347 36.88 -14.13 -4.95
N PRO A 348 37.30 -13.34 -3.95
CA PRO A 348 36.39 -12.50 -3.19
C PRO A 348 35.85 -11.41 -4.13
N GLY A 349 34.64 -11.60 -4.67
CA GLY A 349 34.03 -10.60 -5.55
C GLY A 349 32.97 -11.09 -6.54
N ALA A 350 32.65 -12.38 -6.64
CA ALA A 350 31.59 -12.88 -7.52
C ALA A 350 30.24 -13.00 -6.79
N THR A 351 29.53 -11.89 -6.74
CA THR A 351 28.19 -11.67 -6.17
C THR A 351 27.09 -12.38 -6.98
N ASP A 352 26.83 -13.65 -6.67
CA ASP A 352 25.52 -14.31 -6.90
C ASP A 352 24.87 -14.68 -5.55
N ALA A 353 25.11 -13.84 -4.53
CA ALA A 353 24.71 -13.98 -3.14
C ALA A 353 23.46 -13.15 -2.76
N THR A 354 22.72 -12.63 -3.74
CA THR A 354 22.02 -11.36 -3.47
C THR A 354 20.66 -11.48 -2.81
N LEU A 355 19.98 -12.63 -2.74
CA LEU A 355 18.61 -12.75 -2.21
C LEU A 355 18.37 -14.05 -1.42
N SER A 356 19.25 -14.34 -0.46
CA SER A 356 19.07 -15.47 0.46
C SER A 356 19.23 -15.03 1.92
N VAL A 357 18.49 -15.68 2.80
CA VAL A 357 18.63 -15.53 4.26
C VAL A 357 19.19 -16.84 4.81
N GLU A 358 20.28 -16.75 5.56
CA GLU A 358 20.94 -17.88 6.21
C GLU A 358 20.81 -17.75 7.73
N GLU A 359 20.34 -18.82 8.36
CA GLU A 359 20.31 -18.96 9.82
C GLU A 359 21.22 -20.12 10.24
N PRO A 360 22.27 -19.86 11.05
CA PRO A 360 23.14 -20.91 11.56
C PRO A 360 22.43 -21.73 12.65
N LEU A 361 22.58 -23.04 12.58
CA LEU A 361 22.01 -24.00 13.53
C LEU A 361 23.14 -24.54 14.43
N ASP A 362 23.13 -24.08 15.67
CA ASP A 362 24.11 -24.46 16.67
C ASP A 362 23.66 -25.70 17.45
N ARG A 363 24.61 -26.46 18.00
CA ARG A 363 24.32 -27.41 19.08
C ARG A 363 24.72 -26.77 20.40
N TYR A 364 23.74 -26.44 21.24
CA TYR A 364 24.00 -25.96 22.61
C TYR A 364 24.11 -27.14 23.60
N TRP A 365 25.10 -27.12 24.50
CA TRP A 365 25.21 -28.05 25.63
C TRP A 365 25.10 -27.26 26.95
N PRO A 366 24.34 -27.70 27.96
CA PRO A 366 24.03 -26.90 29.16
C PRO A 366 25.21 -26.65 30.13
N SER A 367 26.46 -26.92 29.76
CA SER A 367 27.62 -26.71 30.63
C SER A 367 28.25 -25.33 30.48
N ARG A 368 28.71 -24.76 31.61
CA ARG A 368 29.33 -23.42 31.74
C ARG A 368 30.61 -23.17 30.92
N PHE A 369 31.16 -24.19 30.24
CA PHE A 369 32.34 -24.09 29.37
C PHE A 369 31.92 -24.21 27.90
N ARG A 370 32.14 -23.12 27.17
CA ARG A 370 31.47 -22.72 25.94
C ARG A 370 32.18 -23.27 24.69
N GLN A 371 31.44 -23.86 23.77
CA GLN A 371 31.63 -23.67 22.32
C GLN A 371 30.30 -23.99 21.62
N ARG A 372 29.64 -22.97 21.06
CA ARG A 372 28.58 -23.17 20.06
C ARG A 372 29.28 -23.74 18.83
N GLN A 373 29.07 -25.02 18.58
CA GLN A 373 29.55 -25.64 17.35
C GLN A 373 28.42 -25.55 16.35
N GLU A 374 28.66 -24.81 15.27
CA GLU A 374 27.77 -24.76 14.12
C GLU A 374 27.69 -26.18 13.52
N VAL A 375 26.49 -26.75 13.52
CA VAL A 375 26.28 -28.11 13.00
C VAL A 375 25.69 -28.06 11.60
N MET A 376 24.88 -27.05 11.28
CA MET A 376 24.21 -26.86 9.99
C MET A 376 23.85 -25.38 9.75
N ARG A 377 23.45 -25.04 8.52
CA ARG A 377 22.81 -23.78 8.17
C ARG A 377 21.49 -24.02 7.46
N LEU A 378 20.46 -23.28 7.84
CA LEU A 378 19.22 -23.19 7.07
C LEU A 378 19.33 -22.00 6.12
N ARG A 379 19.22 -22.25 4.81
CA ARG A 379 19.16 -21.20 3.79
C ARG A 379 17.77 -21.13 3.19
N LEU A 380 17.18 -19.94 3.20
CA LEU A 380 15.93 -19.62 2.50
C LEU A 380 16.24 -18.70 1.32
N ASP A 381 15.85 -19.12 0.12
CA ASP A 381 16.04 -18.36 -1.12
C ASP A 381 14.75 -17.60 -1.46
N LEU A 382 14.86 -16.29 -1.63
CA LEU A 382 13.74 -15.39 -1.91
C LEU A 382 13.38 -15.44 -3.40
N ASP A 383 12.10 -15.29 -3.74
CA ASP A 383 11.66 -15.21 -5.14
C ASP A 383 11.70 -13.75 -5.68
N PRO A 384 12.62 -13.42 -6.61
CA PRO A 384 12.66 -12.09 -7.23
C PRO A 384 11.40 -11.75 -8.03
N GLN A 385 10.59 -12.74 -8.44
CA GLN A 385 9.34 -12.49 -9.17
C GLN A 385 8.29 -11.80 -8.28
N VAL A 386 8.30 -12.07 -6.97
CA VAL A 386 7.38 -11.41 -6.03
C VAL A 386 7.76 -9.95 -5.83
N ILE A 387 9.06 -9.64 -5.76
CA ILE A 387 9.53 -8.25 -5.65
C ILE A 387 9.23 -7.48 -6.95
N THR A 388 9.62 -8.05 -8.10
CA THR A 388 9.43 -7.38 -9.40
C THR A 388 7.97 -7.18 -9.76
N SER A 389 7.07 -8.09 -9.41
CA SER A 389 5.62 -7.91 -9.63
C SER A 389 5.04 -6.79 -8.75
N ARG A 390 5.47 -6.66 -7.50
CA ARG A 390 5.08 -5.56 -6.60
C ARG A 390 5.61 -4.20 -7.10
N VAL A 391 6.86 -4.15 -7.54
CA VAL A 391 7.48 -2.94 -8.13
C VAL A 391 6.80 -2.57 -9.45
N ALA A 392 6.51 -3.55 -10.32
CA ALA A 392 5.83 -3.31 -11.59
C ALA A 392 4.43 -2.75 -11.40
N LYS A 393 3.68 -3.25 -10.40
CA LYS A 393 2.38 -2.69 -10.03
C LYS A 393 2.49 -1.22 -9.62
N LEU A 394 3.45 -0.88 -8.76
CA LEU A 394 3.70 0.51 -8.39
C LEU A 394 4.16 1.36 -9.60
N ALA A 395 4.95 0.81 -10.51
CA ALA A 395 5.39 1.51 -11.71
C ALA A 395 4.23 1.88 -12.63
N ILE A 396 3.22 1.01 -12.76
CA ILE A 396 1.97 1.31 -13.47
C ILE A 396 1.21 2.45 -12.78
N ASP A 397 1.09 2.41 -11.45
CA ASP A 397 0.40 3.46 -10.68
C ASP A 397 1.12 4.82 -10.79
N LEU A 398 2.46 4.85 -10.69
CA LEU A 398 3.26 6.06 -10.90
C LEU A 398 3.20 6.54 -12.35
N GLY A 399 3.16 5.62 -13.32
CA GLY A 399 3.02 5.93 -14.73
C GLY A 399 1.68 6.58 -15.05
N THR A 400 0.57 6.06 -14.50
CA THR A 400 -0.76 6.67 -14.67
C THR A 400 -0.81 8.06 -14.03
N SER A 401 -0.27 8.24 -12.82
CA SER A 401 -0.13 9.55 -12.18
C SER A 401 0.70 10.54 -13.00
N LEU A 402 1.81 10.09 -13.60
CA LEU A 402 2.66 10.90 -14.46
C LEU A 402 1.91 11.39 -15.71
N VAL A 403 1.14 10.51 -16.36
CA VAL A 403 0.31 10.87 -17.52
C VAL A 403 -0.74 11.92 -17.15
N ILE A 404 -1.46 11.71 -16.04
CA ILE A 404 -2.46 12.67 -15.53
C ILE A 404 -1.80 14.01 -15.24
N SER A 405 -0.65 13.99 -14.58
CA SER A 405 0.13 15.19 -14.30
C SER A 405 0.56 15.92 -15.57
N PHE A 406 1.00 15.22 -16.61
CA PHE A 406 1.39 15.86 -17.87
C PHE A 406 0.19 16.52 -18.56
N LEU A 407 -0.99 15.89 -18.54
CA LEU A 407 -2.21 16.51 -19.05
C LEU A 407 -2.57 17.78 -18.27
N LEU A 408 -2.48 17.73 -16.93
CA LEU A 408 -2.69 18.89 -16.06
C LEU A 408 -1.67 20.00 -16.34
N LEU A 409 -0.39 19.66 -16.54
CA LEU A 409 0.66 20.61 -16.88
C LEU A 409 0.44 21.26 -18.25
N LEU A 410 -0.04 20.50 -19.25
CA LEU A 410 -0.37 21.04 -20.57
C LEU A 410 -1.53 22.04 -20.50
N GLU A 411 -2.56 21.76 -19.71
CA GLU A 411 -3.69 22.68 -19.53
C GLU A 411 -3.30 23.89 -18.68
N LEU A 412 -2.50 23.69 -17.63
CA LEU A 412 -1.95 24.77 -16.83
C LEU A 412 -1.09 25.72 -17.67
N ALA A 413 -0.23 25.18 -18.54
CA ALA A 413 0.60 25.99 -19.44
C ALA A 413 -0.24 26.87 -20.39
N LYS A 414 -1.36 26.33 -20.90
CA LYS A 414 -2.29 27.10 -21.74
C LYS A 414 -2.98 28.21 -20.96
N LEU A 415 -3.45 27.93 -19.73
CA LEU A 415 -4.04 28.93 -18.83
C LEU A 415 -3.03 30.07 -18.56
N LEU A 416 -1.81 29.72 -18.22
CA LEU A 416 -0.74 30.68 -17.92
C LEU A 416 -0.36 31.51 -19.15
N GLY A 417 -0.32 30.87 -20.32
CA GLY A 417 -0.12 31.56 -21.59
C GLY A 417 -1.22 32.59 -21.87
N LEU A 418 -2.49 32.26 -21.57
CA LEU A 418 -3.61 33.18 -21.69
C LEU A 418 -3.46 34.38 -20.72
N ILE A 419 -3.09 34.13 -19.46
CA ILE A 419 -2.85 35.17 -18.46
C ILE A 419 -1.67 36.06 -18.87
N ALA A 420 -0.57 35.47 -19.36
CA ALA A 420 0.61 36.18 -19.82
C ALA A 420 0.26 37.17 -20.94
N ARG A 421 -0.46 36.71 -21.97
CA ARG A 421 -0.92 37.56 -23.08
C ARG A 421 -1.81 38.71 -22.60
N ARG A 422 -2.72 38.47 -21.66
CA ARG A 422 -3.60 39.52 -21.12
C ARG A 422 -2.83 40.55 -20.30
N SER A 423 -1.85 40.10 -19.51
CA SER A 423 -1.03 40.97 -18.65
C SER A 423 0.03 41.78 -19.40
N LEU A 424 0.52 41.27 -20.54
CA LEU A 424 1.59 41.89 -21.34
C LEU A 424 1.07 42.61 -22.59
N GLY A 425 -0.08 42.19 -23.14
CA GLY A 425 -0.67 42.75 -24.36
C GLY A 425 -1.67 43.89 -24.12
N ALA A 426 -2.00 44.22 -22.87
CA ALA A 426 -2.91 45.32 -22.55
C ALA A 426 -2.33 46.72 -22.83
N GLU A 427 -1.04 46.84 -23.14
CA GLU A 427 -0.36 48.14 -23.37
C GLU A 427 0.21 48.32 -24.80
N ALA A 428 0.17 47.31 -25.69
CA ALA A 428 1.01 47.32 -26.90
C ALA A 428 0.30 47.58 -28.25
N ASP A 429 -1.01 47.35 -28.42
CA ASP A 429 -1.65 47.58 -29.73
C ASP A 429 -3.12 47.99 -29.59
N ALA A 430 -3.46 49.16 -30.10
CA ALA A 430 -4.82 49.47 -30.52
C ALA A 430 -5.08 48.66 -31.81
N PRO A 431 -5.92 47.60 -31.80
CA PRO A 431 -6.03 46.72 -32.95
C PRO A 431 -6.79 47.40 -34.09
N SER A 432 -6.30 47.25 -35.32
CA SER A 432 -7.10 47.47 -36.52
C SER A 432 -8.32 46.52 -36.49
N ALA A 433 -9.50 46.99 -36.93
CA ALA A 433 -10.77 46.27 -36.74
C ALA A 433 -10.82 44.88 -37.40
N ALA A 434 -9.99 44.64 -38.43
CA ALA A 434 -9.90 43.38 -39.15
C ALA A 434 -9.01 42.33 -38.46
N GLU A 435 -7.86 42.73 -37.88
CA GLU A 435 -6.99 41.82 -37.13
C GLU A 435 -7.63 41.40 -35.79
N GLY A 436 -8.38 42.31 -35.17
CA GLY A 436 -9.09 42.04 -33.92
C GLY A 436 -10.16 40.96 -34.03
N ALA A 437 -10.77 40.73 -35.19
CA ALA A 437 -11.76 39.67 -35.38
C ALA A 437 -11.11 38.28 -35.48
N SER A 438 -10.03 38.17 -36.26
CA SER A 438 -9.27 36.92 -36.45
C SER A 438 -8.56 36.44 -35.18
N GLN A 439 -8.15 37.36 -34.30
CA GLN A 439 -7.49 37.03 -33.03
C GLN A 439 -8.45 36.65 -31.89
N ARG A 440 -9.73 37.04 -31.97
CA ARG A 440 -10.74 36.73 -30.95
C ARG A 440 -11.22 35.27 -30.99
N LEU A 441 -11.30 34.65 -32.18
CA LEU A 441 -11.68 33.23 -32.29
C LEU A 441 -10.71 32.27 -31.57
N PRO A 442 -9.37 32.37 -31.76
CA PRO A 442 -8.40 31.58 -31.03
C PRO A 442 -8.44 31.79 -29.52
N GLN A 443 -8.73 33.02 -29.06
CA GLN A 443 -8.80 33.35 -27.64
C GLN A 443 -10.05 32.77 -26.97
N ALA A 444 -11.22 32.88 -27.60
CA ALA A 444 -12.46 32.29 -27.11
C ALA A 444 -12.37 30.76 -27.05
N ALA A 445 -11.79 30.12 -28.07
CA ALA A 445 -11.55 28.68 -28.08
C ALA A 445 -10.60 28.24 -26.95
N GLN A 446 -9.53 29.01 -26.70
CA GLN A 446 -8.60 28.71 -25.60
C GLN A 446 -9.25 28.89 -24.23
N ALA A 447 -10.06 29.94 -24.05
CA ALA A 447 -10.80 30.18 -22.81
C ALA A 447 -11.86 29.09 -22.55
N LEU A 448 -12.59 28.66 -23.59
CA LEU A 448 -13.55 27.55 -23.52
C LEU A 448 -12.85 26.25 -23.13
N ARG A 449 -11.68 25.94 -23.71
CA ARG A 449 -10.91 24.74 -23.36
C ARG A 449 -10.45 24.76 -21.90
N VAL A 450 -9.86 25.87 -21.46
CA VAL A 450 -9.35 26.00 -20.09
C VAL A 450 -10.51 25.98 -19.08
N GLY A 451 -11.61 26.67 -19.37
CA GLY A 451 -12.82 26.64 -18.54
C GLY A 451 -13.44 25.24 -18.50
N GLY A 452 -13.50 24.54 -19.64
CA GLY A 452 -13.94 23.14 -19.70
C GLY A 452 -13.06 22.24 -18.85
N PHE A 453 -11.73 22.38 -18.96
CA PHE A 453 -10.79 21.60 -18.14
C PHE A 453 -11.02 21.81 -16.64
N VAL A 454 -11.09 23.06 -16.16
CA VAL A 454 -11.31 23.35 -14.73
C VAL A 454 -12.68 22.82 -14.26
N PHE A 455 -13.71 22.94 -15.09
CA PHE A 455 -15.04 22.41 -14.80
C PHE A 455 -15.01 20.88 -14.67
N PHE A 456 -14.50 20.16 -15.67
CA PHE A 456 -14.45 18.69 -15.65
C PHE A 456 -13.52 18.16 -14.57
N LEU A 457 -12.38 18.80 -14.33
CA LEU A 457 -11.48 18.43 -13.24
C LEU A 457 -12.19 18.46 -11.88
N GLY A 458 -12.96 19.52 -11.60
CA GLY A 458 -13.72 19.63 -10.36
C GLY A 458 -14.92 18.68 -10.30
N TYR A 459 -15.64 18.54 -11.42
CA TYR A 459 -16.83 17.71 -11.53
C TYR A 459 -16.50 16.21 -11.39
N ASP A 460 -15.53 15.71 -12.16
CA ASP A 460 -15.16 14.28 -12.21
C ASP A 460 -14.49 13.80 -10.92
N MET A 461 -13.84 14.70 -10.17
CA MET A 461 -13.28 14.39 -8.86
C MET A 461 -14.37 13.92 -7.88
N GLY A 462 -15.60 14.44 -7.99
CA GLY A 462 -16.72 14.06 -7.13
C GLY A 462 -17.40 12.74 -7.52
N ILE A 463 -17.51 12.47 -8.82
CA ILE A 463 -18.24 11.29 -9.37
C ILE A 463 -17.65 9.97 -8.84
N SER A 464 -16.33 9.92 -8.67
CA SER A 464 -15.61 8.72 -8.19
C SER A 464 -16.04 8.27 -6.79
N PHE A 465 -16.68 9.14 -5.99
CA PHE A 465 -17.16 8.82 -4.65
C PHE A 465 -18.61 8.32 -4.61
N ILE A 466 -19.38 8.51 -5.68
CA ILE A 466 -20.81 8.13 -5.74
C ILE A 466 -21.01 6.63 -5.49
N PRO A 467 -20.27 5.69 -6.12
CA PRO A 467 -20.44 4.25 -5.88
C PRO A 467 -20.08 3.83 -4.45
N LEU A 468 -19.05 4.47 -3.87
CA LEU A 468 -18.59 4.20 -2.51
C LEU A 468 -19.65 4.64 -1.48
N LEU A 469 -20.31 5.78 -1.73
CA LEU A 469 -21.38 6.28 -0.87
C LEU A 469 -22.65 5.45 -1.04
N ALA A 470 -23.01 5.09 -2.28
CA ALA A 470 -24.18 4.27 -2.59
C ALA A 470 -24.14 2.88 -1.90
N ARG A 471 -22.95 2.25 -1.80
CA ARG A 471 -22.77 1.00 -1.05
C ARG A 471 -23.03 1.15 0.45
N LYS A 472 -22.65 2.28 1.05
CA LYS A 472 -22.84 2.52 2.50
C LYS A 472 -24.28 2.84 2.87
N LEU A 473 -25.01 3.49 1.97
CA LEU A 473 -26.42 3.88 2.18
C LEU A 473 -27.40 2.86 1.58
N TYR A 474 -26.92 1.68 1.17
CA TYR A 474 -27.79 0.69 0.56
C TYR A 474 -28.91 0.27 1.51
N GLN A 475 -30.14 0.58 1.12
CA GLN A 475 -31.35 -0.03 1.64
C GLN A 475 -32.03 -0.78 0.49
N PRO A 476 -32.61 -1.96 0.74
CA PRO A 476 -33.34 -2.68 -0.30
C PRO A 476 -34.56 -1.86 -0.73
N LEU A 477 -34.44 -1.17 -1.86
CA LEU A 477 -35.52 -0.42 -2.50
C LEU A 477 -36.26 -1.32 -3.49
N TRP A 478 -37.56 -1.51 -3.25
CA TRP A 478 -38.51 -2.10 -4.18
C TRP A 478 -38.09 -3.43 -4.83
N GLY A 479 -37.41 -4.31 -4.09
CA GLY A 479 -37.03 -5.64 -4.58
C GLY A 479 -36.02 -5.66 -5.73
N LEU A 480 -35.34 -4.53 -6.00
CA LEU A 480 -34.27 -4.44 -7.00
C LEU A 480 -32.98 -5.09 -6.48
N SER A 481 -32.20 -5.69 -7.39
CA SER A 481 -30.88 -6.24 -7.07
C SER A 481 -29.92 -5.12 -6.62
N GLU A 482 -29.09 -5.41 -5.61
CA GLU A 482 -28.07 -4.51 -5.05
C GLU A 482 -27.22 -3.84 -6.16
N LYS A 483 -26.82 -4.62 -7.17
CA LYS A 483 -26.01 -4.14 -8.30
C LYS A 483 -26.73 -3.06 -9.13
N VAL A 484 -28.06 -3.14 -9.24
CA VAL A 484 -28.88 -2.17 -10.00
C VAL A 484 -29.05 -0.88 -9.21
N VAL A 485 -29.30 -0.99 -7.89
CA VAL A 485 -29.47 0.18 -7.01
C VAL A 485 -28.19 1.00 -6.93
N ILE A 486 -27.02 0.34 -6.86
CA ILE A 486 -25.71 1.03 -6.86
C ILE A 486 -25.45 1.77 -8.19
N GLY A 487 -25.97 1.26 -9.32
CA GLY A 487 -25.80 1.85 -10.65
C GLY A 487 -26.82 2.95 -11.03
N LEU A 488 -27.91 3.08 -10.28
CA LEU A 488 -29.00 4.02 -10.57
C LEU A 488 -28.56 5.49 -10.56
N PRO A 489 -27.78 5.98 -9.58
CA PRO A 489 -27.38 7.39 -9.53
C PRO A 489 -26.55 7.82 -10.75
N ILE A 490 -25.62 6.96 -11.19
CA ILE A 490 -24.77 7.21 -12.36
C ILE A 490 -25.62 7.25 -13.64
N SER A 491 -26.57 6.31 -13.77
CA SER A 491 -27.49 6.29 -14.91
C SER A 491 -28.37 7.55 -14.96
N ALA A 492 -28.92 7.98 -13.82
CA ALA A 492 -29.72 9.20 -13.71
C ALA A 492 -28.91 10.46 -14.03
N GLU A 493 -27.66 10.51 -13.58
CA GLU A 493 -26.70 11.57 -13.91
C GLU A 493 -26.46 11.64 -15.42
N MET A 494 -26.15 10.51 -16.07
CA MET A 494 -25.89 10.45 -17.52
C MET A 494 -27.11 10.87 -18.35
N ILE A 495 -28.32 10.48 -17.94
CA ILE A 495 -29.57 10.93 -18.58
C ILE A 495 -29.74 12.45 -18.41
N SER A 496 -29.54 12.95 -17.19
CA SER A 496 -29.67 14.38 -16.88
C SER A 496 -28.65 15.21 -17.66
N ALA A 497 -27.41 14.74 -17.78
CA ALA A 497 -26.37 15.35 -18.60
C ALA A 497 -26.77 15.36 -20.08
N GLY A 498 -27.32 14.27 -20.60
CA GLY A 498 -27.82 14.18 -21.98
C GLY A 498 -28.92 15.20 -22.28
N VAL A 499 -29.92 15.33 -21.40
CA VAL A 499 -30.98 16.34 -21.54
C VAL A 499 -30.41 17.76 -21.44
N ALA A 500 -29.50 18.00 -20.50
CA ALA A 500 -28.85 19.30 -20.33
C ALA A 500 -28.04 19.72 -21.56
N LEU A 501 -27.36 18.77 -22.23
CA LEU A 501 -26.62 19.04 -23.47
C LEU A 501 -27.55 19.52 -24.60
N LEU A 502 -28.73 18.91 -24.77
CA LEU A 502 -29.72 19.32 -25.76
C LEU A 502 -30.22 20.76 -25.50
N ILE A 503 -30.53 21.08 -24.24
CA ILE A 503 -31.00 22.40 -23.83
C ILE A 503 -29.89 23.45 -23.99
N SER A 504 -28.66 23.10 -23.60
CA SER A 504 -27.49 23.97 -23.66
C SER A 504 -27.20 24.50 -25.06
N GLY A 505 -27.37 23.65 -26.10
CA GLY A 505 -27.19 24.07 -27.49
C GLY A 505 -28.11 25.23 -27.89
N SER A 506 -29.39 25.12 -27.55
CA SER A 506 -30.39 26.18 -27.84
C SER A 506 -30.15 27.45 -27.01
N PHE A 507 -29.73 27.30 -25.76
CA PHE A 507 -29.49 28.41 -24.84
C PHE A 507 -28.21 29.19 -25.20
N SER A 508 -27.16 28.49 -25.63
CA SER A 508 -25.89 29.07 -26.09
C SER A 508 -26.06 29.94 -27.34
N GLN A 509 -26.91 29.51 -28.29
CA GLN A 509 -27.22 30.30 -29.50
C GLN A 509 -27.96 31.61 -29.18
N ARG A 510 -28.86 31.61 -28.17
CA ARG A 510 -29.69 32.78 -27.84
C ARG A 510 -28.99 33.80 -26.93
N TYR A 511 -28.24 33.34 -25.92
CA TYR A 511 -27.68 34.21 -24.88
C TYR A 511 -26.15 34.30 -24.87
N GLY A 512 -25.50 33.58 -25.79
CA GLY A 512 -24.05 33.50 -25.89
C GLY A 512 -23.42 32.48 -24.93
N TRP A 513 -22.26 31.98 -25.32
CA TRP A 513 -21.58 30.87 -24.65
C TRP A 513 -21.16 31.16 -23.19
N HIS A 514 -20.79 32.41 -22.88
CA HIS A 514 -20.36 32.79 -21.52
C HIS A 514 -21.47 32.60 -20.47
N ARG A 515 -22.69 33.02 -20.80
CA ARG A 515 -23.83 32.91 -19.88
C ARG A 515 -24.26 31.46 -19.72
N ALA A 516 -24.25 30.69 -20.81
CA ALA A 516 -24.53 29.26 -20.77
C ALA A 516 -23.52 28.50 -19.88
N TYR A 517 -22.22 28.79 -20.04
CA TYR A 517 -21.17 28.18 -19.23
C TYR A 517 -21.30 28.53 -17.75
N MET A 518 -21.49 29.82 -17.40
CA MET A 518 -21.63 30.24 -16.00
C MET A 518 -22.88 29.67 -15.33
N LEU A 519 -24.01 29.63 -16.05
CA LEU A 519 -25.24 29.02 -15.54
C LEU A 519 -25.04 27.52 -15.24
N GLY A 520 -24.40 26.79 -16.17
CA GLY A 520 -24.06 25.39 -15.97
C GLY A 520 -23.11 25.16 -14.80
N ALA A 521 -22.05 25.98 -14.68
CA ALA A 521 -21.10 25.89 -13.58
C ALA A 521 -21.74 26.16 -12.21
N VAL A 522 -22.60 27.17 -12.11
CA VAL A 522 -23.34 27.50 -10.88
C VAL A 522 -24.34 26.39 -10.54
N ALA A 523 -25.06 25.86 -11.53
CA ALA A 523 -25.99 24.75 -11.32
C ALA A 523 -25.27 23.48 -10.85
N ALA A 524 -24.12 23.15 -11.44
CA ALA A 524 -23.29 22.02 -11.02
C ALA A 524 -22.73 22.21 -9.61
N ALA A 525 -22.23 23.41 -9.28
CA ALA A 525 -21.75 23.73 -7.94
C ALA A 525 -22.87 23.63 -6.89
N ALA A 526 -24.07 24.13 -7.21
CA ALA A 526 -25.24 23.99 -6.35
C ALA A 526 -25.64 22.52 -6.15
N GLY A 527 -25.61 21.70 -7.22
CA GLY A 527 -25.87 20.27 -7.15
C GLY A 527 -24.88 19.53 -6.24
N LEU A 528 -23.57 19.81 -6.36
CA LEU A 528 -22.53 19.25 -5.49
C LEU A 528 -22.70 19.68 -4.03
N LEU A 529 -23.05 20.96 -3.78
CA LEU A 529 -23.30 21.46 -2.43
C LEU A 529 -24.54 20.83 -1.78
N LEU A 530 -25.62 20.63 -2.55
CA LEU A 530 -26.82 19.96 -2.09
C LEU A 530 -26.55 18.47 -1.82
N GLY A 531 -25.81 17.79 -2.70
CA GLY A 531 -25.45 16.38 -2.53
C GLY A 531 -24.52 16.13 -1.33
N GLY A 532 -23.67 17.10 -0.98
CA GLY A 532 -22.82 17.05 0.21
C GLY A 532 -23.53 17.36 1.53
N TRP A 533 -24.80 17.76 1.50
CA TRP A 533 -25.52 18.14 2.71
C TRP A 533 -25.91 16.89 3.52
N PRO A 534 -25.60 16.81 4.83
CA PRO A 534 -25.79 15.60 5.65
C PRO A 534 -27.24 15.16 5.87
N ARG A 535 -28.22 15.85 5.28
CA ARG A 535 -29.67 15.54 5.35
C ARG A 535 -30.33 15.40 3.98
N ALA A 536 -29.57 15.33 2.88
CA ALA A 536 -30.11 15.39 1.52
C ALA A 536 -30.64 14.07 0.95
N CYS A 537 -30.46 12.94 1.65
CA CYS A 537 -31.23 11.74 1.34
C CYS A 537 -32.57 11.81 2.10
N PRO A 538 -33.71 12.04 1.44
CA PRO A 538 -34.98 11.68 2.04
C PRO A 538 -34.94 10.16 2.27
N CYS A 539 -35.14 9.76 3.51
CA CYS A 539 -35.28 8.36 3.94
C CYS A 539 -36.37 7.63 3.16
#